data_AF-A0A3N5ED89-F1
#
_entry.id   AF-A0A3N5ED89-F1
#
_cell.length_a   1.000
_cell.length_b   1.000
_cell.length_c   1.000
_cell.angle_alpha   90.00
_cell.angle_beta   90.00
_cell.angle_gamma   90.00
#
_symmetry.space_group_name_H-M   'P 1'
#
loop_
_entity.id
_entity.type
_entity.pdbx_description
1 polymer ?
#
loop_
_entity_poly.entity_id
_entity_poly.type
_entity_poly.pdbx_seq_one_letter_code
_entity_poly.pdbx_strand_id
1 'polypeptide(L)'
;MYIVRDKKTKKVVHINPAPVAQNLNGKEVYYKFDPKKMEIGRTDELPPEYFDINKKGEIVGISLSDLVKKGKVKLEKHQKVEKNQIIDKSVSELVAENLLILQPSQKVDKDKIVTKSLKEQVDEGIIKLSPNQKIKGNEIVDKSISEQVKEGIIKINEPFEYIDGNEIKRYTINELVEKKLLKTKMQCEIAVSMINDEIERKIFEKYSYGNEMKITKDYLDWLSESGSENDERAIAYKKMKSEIDIVKSEYKVLKRLISDIKTK
;
A
#
# COMPACT_ATOMS: atom_id res chain seq x y z
N MET A 1 -3.40 -37.53 60.33
CA MET A 1 -3.57 -38.40 59.15
C MET A 1 -4.98 -38.17 58.60
N TYR A 2 -5.18 -38.24 57.28
CA TYR A 2 -6.52 -38.26 56.71
C TYR A 2 -6.70 -39.49 55.82
N ILE A 3 -7.93 -39.97 55.76
CA ILE A 3 -8.34 -41.11 54.93
C ILE A 3 -9.32 -40.61 53.88
N VAL A 4 -9.10 -41.00 52.63
CA VAL A 4 -10.08 -40.86 51.55
C VAL A 4 -10.69 -42.22 51.29
N ARG A 5 -12.02 -42.32 51.33
CA ARG A 5 -12.78 -43.53 51.01
C ARG A 5 -13.64 -43.32 49.78
N ASP A 6 -13.92 -44.39 49.07
CA ASP A 6 -14.95 -44.39 48.05
C ASP A 6 -16.34 -44.35 48.69
N LYS A 7 -17.21 -43.41 48.27
CA LYS A 7 -18.52 -43.20 48.92
C LYS A 7 -19.45 -44.41 48.77
N LYS A 8 -19.34 -45.15 47.67
CA LYS A 8 -20.19 -46.32 47.38
C LYS A 8 -19.63 -47.60 48.01
N THR A 9 -18.37 -47.90 47.74
CA THR A 9 -17.76 -49.18 48.13
C THR A 9 -17.16 -49.14 49.54
N LYS A 10 -17.04 -47.94 50.12
CA LYS A 10 -16.46 -47.72 51.45
C LYS A 10 -15.00 -48.21 51.58
N LYS A 11 -14.34 -48.54 50.47
CA LYS A 11 -12.92 -48.91 50.45
C LYS A 11 -12.06 -47.68 50.66
N VAL A 12 -10.96 -47.84 51.40
CA VAL A 12 -9.94 -46.80 51.53
C VAL A 12 -9.23 -46.68 50.19
N VAL A 13 -9.34 -45.50 49.59
CA VAL A 13 -8.74 -45.16 48.30
C VAL A 13 -7.34 -44.58 48.52
N HIS A 14 -7.18 -43.79 49.59
CA HIS A 14 -5.93 -43.12 49.85
C HIS A 14 -5.76 -42.79 51.34
N ILE A 15 -4.51 -42.84 51.81
CA ILE A 15 -4.06 -42.46 53.14
C ILE A 15 -2.80 -41.61 52.94
N ASN A 16 -2.82 -40.35 53.38
CA ASN A 16 -1.67 -39.43 53.29
C ASN A 16 -0.44 -39.99 54.02
N PRO A 17 0.84 -39.80 53.60
CA PRO A 17 1.49 -39.11 52.47
C PRO A 17 1.11 -39.17 50.97
N ALA A 18 0.25 -38.36 50.34
CA ALA A 18 0.32 -38.26 48.85
C ALA A 18 -0.14 -36.91 48.28
N PRO A 19 0.28 -36.57 47.04
CA PRO A 19 0.39 -35.19 46.58
C PRO A 19 -0.94 -34.53 46.26
N VAL A 20 -1.02 -33.31 46.78
CA VAL A 20 -1.69 -32.09 46.32
C VAL A 20 -2.35 -32.22 44.93
N ALA A 21 -3.68 -32.02 44.90
CA ALA A 21 -4.59 -32.06 43.75
C ALA A 21 -5.09 -33.47 43.32
N GLN A 22 -6.01 -34.04 44.11
CA GLN A 22 -6.80 -35.20 43.70
C GLN A 22 -8.26 -34.81 43.44
N ASN A 23 -8.87 -35.37 42.39
CA ASN A 23 -10.31 -35.25 42.15
C ASN A 23 -11.06 -36.15 43.16
N LEU A 24 -11.75 -35.54 44.13
CA LEU A 24 -12.45 -36.23 45.21
C LEU A 24 -13.95 -36.41 44.96
N ASN A 25 -14.42 -36.21 43.72
CA ASN A 25 -15.83 -36.44 43.40
C ASN A 25 -16.22 -37.90 43.67
N GLY A 26 -17.28 -38.08 44.48
CA GLY A 26 -17.75 -39.40 44.91
C GLY A 26 -16.90 -40.06 46.00
N LYS A 27 -16.04 -39.30 46.70
CA LYS A 27 -15.22 -39.79 47.82
C LYS A 27 -15.65 -39.16 49.14
N GLU A 28 -15.32 -39.82 50.25
CA GLU A 28 -15.49 -39.33 51.63
C GLU A 28 -14.12 -39.07 52.24
N VAL A 29 -13.92 -37.91 52.87
CA VAL A 29 -12.65 -37.54 53.51
C VAL A 29 -12.82 -37.49 55.02
N TYR A 30 -12.00 -38.24 55.74
CA TYR A 30 -11.98 -38.27 57.21
C TYR A 30 -10.66 -37.70 57.70
N TYR A 31 -10.72 -36.56 58.38
CA TYR A 31 -9.55 -35.88 58.96
C TYR A 31 -9.28 -36.37 60.39
N LYS A 32 -8.02 -36.24 60.86
CA LYS A 32 -7.56 -36.73 62.17
C LYS A 32 -7.97 -38.18 62.47
N PHE A 33 -7.85 -39.07 61.48
CA PHE A 33 -8.04 -40.50 61.74
C PHE A 33 -6.92 -41.00 62.65
N ASP A 34 -7.29 -41.55 63.81
CA ASP A 34 -6.38 -42.29 64.69
C ASP A 34 -6.47 -43.79 64.34
N PRO A 35 -5.46 -44.38 63.69
CA PRO A 35 -5.49 -45.79 63.32
C PRO A 35 -5.44 -46.73 64.53
N LYS A 36 -4.98 -46.26 65.70
CA LYS A 36 -4.94 -47.08 66.93
C LYS A 36 -6.29 -47.12 67.63
N LYS A 37 -7.04 -46.02 67.59
CA LYS A 37 -8.36 -45.90 68.24
C LYS A 37 -9.53 -46.12 67.30
N MET A 38 -9.29 -46.17 65.98
CA MET A 38 -10.32 -46.18 64.95
C MET A 38 -11.28 -44.97 65.04
N GLU A 39 -10.82 -43.89 65.67
CA GLU A 39 -11.60 -42.68 65.90
C GLU A 39 -11.40 -41.69 64.76
N ILE A 40 -12.49 -41.05 64.35
CA ILE A 40 -12.49 -39.92 63.44
C ILE A 40 -12.65 -38.68 64.32
N GLY A 41 -11.66 -37.79 64.33
CA GLY A 41 -11.79 -36.52 65.02
C GLY A 41 -12.95 -35.71 64.45
N ARG A 42 -14.01 -35.47 65.24
CA ARG A 42 -14.92 -34.34 65.03
C ARG A 42 -14.15 -33.08 65.42
N THR A 43 -13.96 -32.16 64.49
CA THR A 43 -13.27 -30.90 64.80
C THR A 43 -14.21 -29.73 64.66
N ASP A 44 -14.27 -28.90 65.70
CA ASP A 44 -14.66 -27.48 65.63
C ASP A 44 -13.53 -26.61 65.03
N GLU A 45 -12.37 -27.22 64.76
CA GLU A 45 -11.21 -26.61 64.10
C GLU A 45 -11.35 -26.64 62.57
N LEU A 46 -10.81 -25.59 61.93
CA LEU A 46 -10.78 -25.45 60.47
C LEU A 46 -10.02 -26.62 59.81
N PRO A 47 -10.50 -27.15 58.68
CA PRO A 47 -9.79 -28.17 57.92
C PRO A 47 -8.44 -27.63 57.38
N PRO A 48 -7.50 -28.50 56.96
CA PRO A 48 -6.24 -28.08 56.36
C PRO A 48 -6.47 -27.17 55.15
N GLU A 49 -5.51 -26.31 54.82
CA GLU A 49 -5.65 -25.21 53.85
C GLU A 49 -6.19 -25.58 52.45
N TYR A 50 -6.15 -26.86 52.07
CA TYR A 50 -6.59 -27.38 50.77
C TYR A 50 -8.00 -28.01 50.78
N PHE A 51 -8.69 -27.99 51.92
CA PHE A 51 -10.02 -28.56 52.09
C PHE A 51 -11.02 -27.52 52.60
N ASP A 52 -12.28 -27.66 52.19
CA ASP A 52 -13.41 -26.85 52.66
C ASP A 52 -14.50 -27.75 53.23
N ILE A 53 -15.44 -27.16 53.97
CA ILE A 53 -16.63 -27.86 54.45
C ILE A 53 -17.82 -27.34 53.64
N ASN A 54 -18.50 -28.25 52.92
CA ASN A 54 -19.66 -27.86 52.14
C ASN A 54 -20.89 -27.56 53.03
N LYS A 55 -21.99 -27.07 52.45
CA LYS A 55 -23.24 -26.76 53.17
C LYS A 55 -23.87 -27.94 53.92
N LYS A 56 -23.43 -29.17 53.67
CA LYS A 56 -23.88 -30.41 54.32
C LYS A 56 -22.94 -30.87 55.44
N GLY A 57 -21.87 -30.13 55.72
CA GLY A 57 -20.86 -30.52 56.72
C GLY A 57 -19.83 -31.53 56.20
N GLU A 58 -19.78 -31.82 54.89
CA GLU A 58 -18.80 -32.75 54.32
C GLU A 58 -17.49 -32.03 53.95
N ILE A 59 -16.35 -32.65 54.26
CA ILE A 59 -15.02 -32.18 53.84
C ILE A 59 -14.85 -32.45 52.34
N VAL A 60 -14.60 -31.39 51.57
CA VAL A 60 -14.37 -31.43 50.12
C VAL A 60 -13.01 -30.82 49.79
N GLY A 61 -12.35 -31.31 48.74
CA GLY A 61 -11.14 -30.66 48.22
C GLY A 61 -11.49 -29.30 47.59
N ILE A 62 -10.71 -28.27 47.91
CA ILE A 62 -10.85 -26.95 47.28
C ILE A 62 -10.33 -27.06 45.83
N SER A 63 -11.09 -26.50 44.87
CA SER A 63 -10.62 -26.45 43.49
C SER A 63 -9.38 -25.56 43.37
N LEU A 64 -8.49 -25.82 42.41
CA LEU A 64 -7.31 -24.99 42.17
C LEU A 64 -7.69 -23.53 41.92
N SER A 65 -8.80 -23.28 41.24
CA SER A 65 -9.37 -21.95 41.03
C SER A 65 -9.70 -21.23 42.34
N ASP A 66 -10.24 -21.95 43.32
CA ASP A 66 -10.58 -21.40 44.63
C ASP A 66 -9.34 -21.22 45.51
N LEU A 67 -8.33 -22.08 45.37
CA LEU A 67 -7.02 -21.89 46.02
C LEU A 67 -6.32 -20.62 45.53
N VAL A 68 -6.39 -20.32 44.23
CA VAL A 68 -5.88 -19.07 43.66
C VAL A 68 -6.68 -17.87 44.17
N LYS A 69 -8.02 -17.94 44.17
CA LYS A 69 -8.88 -16.86 44.69
C LYS A 69 -8.65 -16.56 46.17
N LYS A 70 -8.39 -17.60 46.98
CA LYS A 70 -8.05 -17.48 48.41
C LYS A 70 -6.60 -17.03 48.63
N GLY A 71 -5.81 -16.76 47.56
CA GLY A 71 -4.42 -16.30 47.64
C GLY A 71 -3.44 -17.37 48.13
N LYS A 72 -3.86 -18.64 48.22
CA LYS A 72 -3.03 -19.76 48.68
C LYS A 72 -2.10 -20.29 47.59
N VAL A 73 -2.48 -20.12 46.32
CA VAL A 73 -1.64 -20.38 45.15
C VAL A 73 -1.45 -19.08 44.39
N LYS A 74 -0.20 -18.66 44.20
CA LYS A 74 0.14 -17.45 43.43
C LYS A 74 0.45 -17.85 41.99
N LEU A 75 -0.33 -17.32 41.05
CA LEU A 75 -0.06 -17.47 39.62
C LEU A 75 0.93 -16.41 39.15
N GLU A 76 1.78 -16.76 38.20
CA GLU A 76 2.51 -15.76 37.44
C GLU A 76 1.55 -15.02 36.48
N LYS A 77 1.93 -13.81 36.05
CA LYS A 77 1.05 -12.99 35.20
C LYS A 77 0.65 -13.69 33.89
N HIS A 78 1.55 -14.52 33.36
CA HIS A 78 1.35 -15.28 32.12
C HIS A 78 0.61 -16.60 32.32
N GLN A 79 0.15 -16.92 33.54
CA GLN A 79 -0.50 -18.19 33.86
C GLN A 79 -2.00 -18.00 34.13
N LYS A 80 -2.77 -19.06 33.88
CA LYS A 80 -4.19 -19.16 34.23
C LYS A 80 -4.52 -20.56 34.76
N VAL A 81 -5.67 -20.69 35.41
CA VAL A 81 -6.21 -22.00 35.79
C VAL A 81 -7.26 -22.41 34.77
N GLU A 82 -7.03 -23.55 34.12
CA GLU A 82 -7.99 -24.16 33.21
C GLU A 82 -8.10 -25.66 33.53
N LYS A 83 -9.34 -26.18 33.62
CA LYS A 83 -9.60 -27.60 33.96
C LYS A 83 -8.82 -28.10 35.20
N ASN A 84 -8.71 -27.24 36.22
CA ASN A 84 -8.02 -27.54 37.48
C ASN A 84 -6.49 -27.78 37.32
N GLN A 85 -5.87 -27.23 36.28
CA GLN A 85 -4.43 -27.20 36.07
C GLN A 85 -3.95 -25.76 35.87
N ILE A 86 -2.71 -25.47 36.26
CA ILE A 86 -2.06 -24.21 35.89
C ILE A 86 -1.49 -24.40 34.50
N ILE A 87 -1.87 -23.52 33.58
CA ILE A 87 -1.35 -23.50 32.21
C ILE A 87 -0.94 -22.07 31.86
N ASP A 88 -0.07 -21.95 30.85
CA ASP A 88 0.28 -20.64 30.30
C ASP A 88 -0.89 -20.07 29.47
N LYS A 89 -1.04 -18.75 29.53
CA LYS A 89 -1.96 -17.98 28.69
C LYS A 89 -1.51 -18.06 27.24
N SER A 90 -2.49 -18.11 26.35
CA SER A 90 -2.27 -17.98 24.92
C SER A 90 -1.69 -16.60 24.56
N VAL A 91 -1.06 -16.49 23.40
CA VAL A 91 -0.56 -15.20 22.89
C VAL A 91 -1.71 -14.19 22.80
N SER A 92 -2.89 -14.60 22.36
CA SER A 92 -4.08 -13.74 22.30
C SER A 92 -4.47 -13.19 23.67
N GLU A 93 -4.45 -14.03 24.71
CA GLU A 93 -4.74 -13.60 26.08
C GLU A 93 -3.69 -12.63 26.62
N LEU A 94 -2.40 -12.90 26.37
CA LEU A 94 -1.32 -12.02 26.80
C LEU A 94 -1.43 -10.62 26.17
N VAL A 95 -1.80 -10.53 24.90
CA VAL A 95 -2.02 -9.25 24.20
C VAL A 95 -3.27 -8.54 24.72
N ALA A 96 -4.39 -9.26 24.91
CA ALA A 96 -5.65 -8.68 25.40
C ALA A 96 -5.51 -8.10 26.82
N GLU A 97 -4.67 -8.69 27.65
CA GLU A 97 -4.38 -8.23 29.00
C GLU A 97 -3.24 -7.19 29.08
N ASN A 98 -2.71 -6.71 27.94
CA ASN A 98 -1.56 -5.79 27.86
C ASN A 98 -0.28 -6.33 28.54
N LEU A 99 -0.16 -7.66 28.67
CA LEU A 99 1.05 -8.32 29.19
C LEU A 99 2.10 -8.53 28.09
N LEU A 100 1.66 -8.51 26.83
CA LEU A 100 2.51 -8.60 25.64
C LEU A 100 2.16 -7.46 24.68
N ILE A 101 3.13 -6.57 24.43
CA ILE A 101 2.96 -5.44 23.52
C ILE A 101 3.50 -5.83 22.14
N LEU A 102 2.64 -5.74 21.13
CA LEU A 102 3.01 -5.99 19.74
C LEU A 102 3.67 -4.75 19.13
N GLN A 103 4.63 -4.96 18.23
CA GLN A 103 5.09 -3.90 17.35
C GLN A 103 3.96 -3.46 16.42
N PRO A 104 3.93 -2.21 15.91
CA PRO A 104 2.88 -1.75 15.00
C PRO A 104 2.69 -2.65 13.78
N SER A 105 3.78 -3.21 13.25
CA SER A 105 3.80 -4.11 12.10
C SER A 105 3.39 -5.55 12.42
N GLN A 106 3.00 -5.85 13.65
CA GLN A 106 2.66 -7.21 14.09
C GLN A 106 1.17 -7.33 14.41
N LYS A 107 0.65 -8.56 14.27
CA LYS A 107 -0.69 -8.96 14.70
C LYS A 107 -0.65 -10.38 15.26
N VAL A 108 -1.70 -10.77 15.97
CA VAL A 108 -1.91 -12.17 16.36
C VAL A 108 -2.75 -12.86 15.30
N ASP A 109 -2.27 -13.98 14.77
CA ASP A 109 -3.04 -14.90 13.93
C ASP A 109 -2.85 -16.32 14.45
N LYS A 110 -3.96 -17.01 14.75
CA LYS A 110 -3.97 -18.39 15.31
C LYS A 110 -3.00 -18.56 16.49
N ASP A 111 -3.06 -17.66 17.46
CA ASP A 111 -2.18 -17.63 18.65
C ASP A 111 -0.68 -17.53 18.36
N LYS A 112 -0.32 -16.99 17.19
CA LYS A 112 1.08 -16.67 16.85
C LYS A 112 1.20 -15.21 16.50
N ILE A 113 2.32 -14.61 16.90
CA ILE A 113 2.68 -13.27 16.42
C ILE A 113 3.16 -13.42 14.98
N VAL A 114 2.49 -12.74 14.07
CA VAL A 114 2.85 -12.68 12.66
C VAL A 114 3.02 -11.23 12.23
N THR A 115 3.84 -11.01 11.21
CA THR A 115 3.97 -9.69 10.58
C THR A 115 2.74 -9.41 9.73
N LYS A 116 2.18 -8.20 9.85
CA LYS A 116 1.13 -7.68 8.98
C LYS A 116 1.60 -7.68 7.52
N SER A 117 0.70 -7.96 6.60
CA SER A 117 0.96 -7.83 5.17
C SER A 117 1.32 -6.38 4.82
N LEU A 118 2.05 -6.16 3.72
CA LEU A 118 2.37 -4.80 3.26
C LEU A 118 1.12 -3.95 3.06
N LYS A 119 0.03 -4.56 2.56
CA LYS A 119 -1.25 -3.89 2.39
C LYS A 119 -1.80 -3.39 3.72
N GLU A 120 -1.86 -4.25 4.73
CA GLU A 120 -2.31 -3.86 6.09
C GLU A 120 -1.42 -2.75 6.66
N GLN A 121 -0.11 -2.84 6.48
CA GLN A 121 0.81 -1.81 6.96
C GLN A 121 0.62 -0.45 6.25
N VAL A 122 0.25 -0.43 4.96
CA VAL A 122 -0.08 0.81 4.25
C VAL A 122 -1.45 1.35 4.66
N ASP A 123 -2.46 0.48 4.77
CA ASP A 123 -3.84 0.87 5.13
C ASP A 123 -3.89 1.46 6.55
N GLU A 124 -3.06 0.95 7.47
CA GLU A 124 -2.91 1.47 8.84
C GLU A 124 -1.93 2.65 8.94
N GLY A 125 -1.32 3.09 7.82
CA GLY A 125 -0.40 4.23 7.79
C GLY A 125 0.97 3.99 8.44
N ILE A 126 1.33 2.73 8.71
CA ILE A 126 2.66 2.32 9.18
C ILE A 126 3.69 2.55 8.08
N ILE A 127 3.34 2.20 6.83
CA ILE A 127 4.13 2.48 5.64
C ILE A 127 3.40 3.56 4.83
N LYS A 128 4.11 4.64 4.49
CA LYS A 128 3.62 5.66 3.56
C LYS A 128 4.21 5.42 2.18
N LEU A 129 3.36 5.18 1.20
CA LEU A 129 3.78 5.11 -0.20
C LEU A 129 4.01 6.51 -0.74
N SER A 130 5.04 6.65 -1.58
CA SER A 130 5.19 7.86 -2.39
C SER A 130 4.07 7.93 -3.44
N PRO A 131 3.71 9.12 -3.95
CA PRO A 131 2.64 9.26 -4.95
C PRO A 131 2.85 8.38 -6.18
N ASN A 132 4.11 8.20 -6.60
CA ASN A 132 4.52 7.38 -7.73
C ASN A 132 4.61 5.89 -7.42
N GLN A 133 4.28 5.42 -6.22
CA GLN A 133 4.41 4.02 -5.81
C GLN A 133 3.06 3.33 -5.66
N LYS A 134 3.06 2.00 -5.82
CA LYS A 134 1.92 1.13 -5.57
C LYS A 134 2.37 -0.22 -5.01
N ILE A 135 1.44 -0.95 -4.41
CA ILE A 135 1.67 -2.34 -4.01
C ILE A 135 1.33 -3.27 -5.18
N LYS A 136 2.24 -4.17 -5.52
CA LYS A 136 2.01 -5.27 -6.47
C LYS A 136 2.37 -6.59 -5.80
N GLY A 137 1.35 -7.34 -5.35
CA GLY A 137 1.58 -8.55 -4.55
C GLY A 137 2.15 -8.20 -3.18
N ASN A 138 3.37 -8.66 -2.90
CA ASN A 138 4.11 -8.40 -1.66
C ASN A 138 5.30 -7.45 -1.86
N GLU A 139 5.26 -6.60 -2.88
CA GLU A 139 6.33 -5.63 -3.15
C GLU A 139 5.75 -4.23 -3.38
N ILE A 140 6.52 -3.22 -2.99
CA ILE A 140 6.28 -1.82 -3.35
C ILE A 140 7.05 -1.56 -4.64
N VAL A 141 6.32 -1.16 -5.67
CA VAL A 141 6.87 -0.89 -7.01
C VAL A 141 6.48 0.50 -7.46
N ASP A 142 7.29 1.08 -8.33
CA ASP A 142 6.93 2.33 -8.99
C ASP A 142 5.81 2.11 -10.01
N LYS A 143 4.89 3.07 -10.07
CA LYS A 143 3.86 3.19 -11.09
C LYS A 143 4.53 3.42 -12.44
N SER A 144 3.98 2.83 -13.48
CA SER A 144 4.39 3.14 -14.85
C SER A 144 4.12 4.61 -15.17
N ILE A 145 4.86 5.18 -16.12
CA ILE A 145 4.64 6.56 -16.59
C ILE A 145 3.19 6.76 -17.05
N SER A 146 2.59 5.76 -17.70
CA SER A 146 1.18 5.81 -18.10
C SER A 146 0.23 5.96 -16.91
N GLU A 147 0.47 5.24 -15.82
CA GLU A 147 -0.32 5.37 -14.59
C GLU A 147 -0.08 6.73 -13.93
N GLN A 148 1.18 7.17 -13.86
CA GLN A 148 1.52 8.47 -13.28
C GLN A 148 0.88 9.64 -14.04
N VAL A 149 0.78 9.55 -15.37
CA VAL A 149 0.10 10.57 -16.18
C VAL A 149 -1.41 10.54 -15.96
N LYS A 150 -2.03 9.35 -15.93
CA LYS A 150 -3.49 9.21 -15.69
C LYS A 150 -3.91 9.75 -14.32
N GLU A 151 -3.06 9.57 -13.32
CA GLU A 151 -3.28 10.06 -11.97
C GLU A 151 -2.85 11.53 -11.80
N GLY A 152 -2.34 12.20 -12.85
CA GLY A 152 -1.95 13.60 -12.82
C GLY A 152 -0.66 13.89 -12.05
N ILE A 153 0.13 12.86 -11.72
CA ILE A 153 1.45 12.98 -11.07
C ILE A 153 2.45 13.58 -12.05
N ILE A 154 2.42 13.13 -13.31
CA ILE A 154 3.23 13.67 -14.40
C ILE A 154 2.30 14.35 -15.40
N LYS A 155 2.68 15.55 -15.85
CA LYS A 155 1.99 16.27 -16.92
C LYS A 155 2.70 16.03 -18.24
N ILE A 156 1.93 15.80 -19.29
CA ILE A 156 2.42 15.72 -20.67
C ILE A 156 2.20 17.08 -21.32
N ASN A 157 3.25 17.62 -21.95
CA ASN A 157 3.14 18.82 -22.76
C ASN A 157 2.67 18.43 -24.17
N GLU A 158 1.36 18.21 -24.30
CA GLU A 158 0.72 18.09 -25.60
C GLU A 158 0.93 19.38 -26.43
N PRO A 159 1.02 19.26 -27.77
CA PRO A 159 0.77 18.08 -28.60
C PRO A 159 2.02 17.26 -28.96
N PHE A 160 3.19 17.51 -28.35
CA PHE A 160 4.47 16.97 -28.82
C PHE A 160 5.03 15.84 -27.97
N GLU A 161 4.64 15.78 -26.70
CA GLU A 161 5.04 14.72 -25.80
C GLU A 161 4.00 13.60 -25.81
N TYR A 162 4.46 12.36 -25.89
CA TYR A 162 3.63 11.16 -25.77
C TYR A 162 4.34 10.12 -24.93
N ILE A 163 3.54 9.21 -24.38
CA ILE A 163 4.05 8.04 -23.66
C ILE A 163 4.40 6.97 -24.70
N ASP A 164 5.67 6.60 -24.76
CA ASP A 164 6.18 5.52 -25.59
C ASP A 164 6.82 4.47 -24.69
N GLY A 165 6.07 3.39 -24.43
CA GLY A 165 6.44 2.41 -23.41
C GLY A 165 6.35 2.99 -22.00
N ASN A 166 7.49 3.11 -21.30
CA ASN A 166 7.59 3.67 -19.95
C ASN A 166 8.42 4.98 -19.92
N GLU A 167 8.41 5.73 -21.02
CA GLU A 167 9.11 7.01 -21.15
C GLU A 167 8.19 8.06 -21.78
N ILE A 168 8.45 9.33 -21.47
CA ILE A 168 7.85 10.46 -22.19
C ILE A 168 8.83 10.87 -23.27
N LYS A 169 8.40 10.79 -24.53
CA LYS A 169 9.19 11.21 -25.68
C LYS A 169 8.54 12.40 -26.35
N ARG A 170 9.40 13.34 -26.73
CA ARG A 170 9.02 14.49 -27.55
C ARG A 170 9.28 14.16 -29.01
N TYR A 171 8.25 14.28 -29.84
CA TYR A 171 8.34 14.04 -31.28
C TYR A 171 8.34 15.35 -32.06
N THR A 172 9.03 15.34 -33.20
CA THR A 172 8.95 16.39 -34.22
C THR A 172 7.61 16.33 -34.95
N ILE A 173 7.24 17.42 -35.63
CA ILE A 173 5.97 17.48 -36.38
C ILE A 173 5.90 16.39 -37.46
N ASN A 174 7.02 16.10 -38.13
CA ASN A 174 7.09 15.03 -39.13
C ASN A 174 6.77 13.68 -38.50
N GLU A 175 7.42 13.35 -37.38
CA GLU A 175 7.19 12.09 -36.67
C GLU A 175 5.75 11.97 -36.15
N LEU A 176 5.17 13.08 -35.68
CA LEU A 176 3.77 13.12 -35.24
C LEU A 176 2.80 12.77 -36.37
N VAL A 177 3.08 13.26 -37.58
CA VAL A 177 2.27 12.96 -38.78
C VAL A 177 2.48 11.51 -39.22
N GLU A 178 3.73 11.05 -39.32
CA GLU A 178 4.08 9.68 -39.72
C GLU A 178 3.49 8.63 -38.79
N LYS A 179 3.59 8.86 -37.48
CA LYS A 179 3.03 7.97 -36.44
C LYS A 179 1.53 8.18 -36.19
N LYS A 180 0.89 9.11 -36.91
CA LYS A 180 -0.54 9.46 -36.78
C LYS A 180 -0.93 9.79 -35.33
N LEU A 181 -0.07 10.52 -34.62
CA LEU A 181 -0.24 10.87 -33.21
C LEU A 181 -1.13 12.10 -32.98
N LEU A 182 -1.24 12.98 -33.98
CA LEU A 182 -2.20 14.09 -33.96
C LEU A 182 -3.63 13.54 -34.01
N LYS A 183 -4.38 13.67 -32.92
CA LYS A 183 -5.75 13.15 -32.77
C LYS A 183 -6.82 14.23 -32.76
N THR A 184 -6.48 15.45 -32.35
CA THR A 184 -7.47 16.51 -32.19
C THR A 184 -7.23 17.67 -33.15
N LYS A 185 -8.30 18.41 -33.46
CA LYS A 185 -8.24 19.64 -34.24
C LYS A 185 -7.24 20.65 -33.66
N MET A 186 -7.23 20.79 -32.33
CA MET A 186 -6.33 21.69 -31.62
C MET A 186 -4.86 21.28 -31.80
N GLN A 187 -4.54 19.98 -31.67
CA GLN A 187 -3.17 19.48 -31.89
C GLN A 187 -2.71 19.74 -33.33
N CYS A 188 -3.61 19.58 -34.32
CA CYS A 188 -3.33 19.90 -35.72
C CYS A 188 -3.09 21.40 -35.94
N GLU A 189 -3.87 22.27 -35.29
CA GLU A 189 -3.71 23.73 -35.39
C GLU A 189 -2.38 24.21 -34.81
N ILE A 190 -1.98 23.68 -33.64
CA ILE A 190 -0.69 23.98 -33.03
C ILE A 190 0.46 23.52 -33.94
N ALA A 191 0.38 22.31 -34.50
CA ALA A 191 1.39 21.81 -35.43
C ALA A 191 1.52 22.68 -36.69
N VAL A 192 0.39 23.14 -37.27
CA VAL A 192 0.41 24.05 -38.43
C VAL A 192 1.02 25.39 -38.08
N SER A 193 0.70 25.96 -36.90
CA SER A 193 1.29 27.23 -36.44
C SER A 193 2.81 27.12 -36.36
N MET A 194 3.33 26.07 -35.74
CA MET A 194 4.78 25.89 -35.60
C MET A 194 5.49 25.66 -36.94
N ILE A 195 4.84 25.00 -37.91
CA ILE A 195 5.37 24.94 -39.27
C ILE A 195 5.47 26.34 -39.87
N ASN A 196 4.47 27.21 -39.66
CA ASN A 196 4.53 28.58 -40.15
C ASN A 196 5.69 29.35 -39.51
N ASP A 197 5.84 29.25 -38.19
CA ASP A 197 6.92 29.90 -37.46
C ASP A 197 8.30 29.44 -37.97
N GLU A 198 8.45 28.16 -38.28
CA GLU A 198 9.70 27.60 -38.82
C GLU A 198 9.96 28.07 -40.27
N ILE A 199 8.92 28.17 -41.10
CA ILE A 199 9.03 28.76 -42.44
C ILE A 199 9.46 30.22 -42.35
N GLU A 200 8.82 31.00 -41.47
CA GLU A 200 9.14 32.41 -41.26
C GLU A 200 10.58 32.57 -40.76
N ARG A 201 11.02 31.73 -39.82
CA ARG A 201 12.41 31.71 -39.34
C ARG A 201 13.40 31.46 -40.48
N LYS A 202 13.18 30.43 -41.30
CA LYS A 202 14.05 30.10 -42.45
C LYS A 202 14.07 31.22 -43.50
N ILE A 203 12.94 31.87 -43.75
CA ILE A 203 12.88 33.03 -44.65
C ILE A 203 13.70 34.17 -44.04
N PHE A 204 13.51 34.46 -42.75
CA PHE A 204 14.17 35.54 -42.03
C PHE A 204 15.69 35.39 -41.96
N GLU A 205 16.20 34.16 -41.85
CA GLU A 205 17.64 33.86 -41.89
C GLU A 205 18.32 34.31 -43.20
N LYS A 206 17.58 34.26 -44.32
CA LYS A 206 18.08 34.70 -45.64
C LYS A 206 17.71 36.14 -45.99
N TYR A 207 16.48 36.51 -45.63
CA TYR A 207 15.87 37.78 -45.94
C TYR A 207 15.27 38.32 -44.65
N SER A 208 16.03 39.14 -43.92
CA SER A 208 15.47 39.88 -42.81
C SER A 208 14.28 40.71 -43.29
N TYR A 209 13.32 40.96 -42.40
CA TYR A 209 12.09 41.69 -42.75
C TYR A 209 12.35 43.02 -43.50
N GLY A 210 13.36 43.79 -43.07
CA GLY A 210 13.74 45.04 -43.74
C GLY A 210 14.33 44.83 -45.13
N ASN A 211 15.09 43.75 -45.34
CA ASN A 211 15.68 43.44 -46.64
C ASN A 211 14.62 42.90 -47.61
N GLU A 212 13.71 42.04 -47.15
CA GLU A 212 12.58 41.54 -47.96
C GLU A 212 11.70 42.71 -48.43
N MET A 213 11.36 43.63 -47.54
CA MET A 213 10.58 44.83 -47.88
C MET A 213 11.32 45.73 -48.88
N LYS A 214 12.63 45.92 -48.70
CA LYS A 214 13.44 46.73 -49.62
C LYS A 214 13.42 46.13 -51.03
N ILE A 215 13.73 44.84 -51.16
CA ILE A 215 13.73 44.14 -52.46
C ILE A 215 12.34 44.20 -53.11
N THR A 216 11.28 44.03 -52.33
CA THR A 216 9.90 44.12 -52.82
C THR A 216 9.54 45.52 -53.29
N LYS A 217 9.93 46.56 -52.54
CA LYS A 217 9.68 47.96 -52.90
C LYS A 217 10.45 48.35 -54.16
N ASP A 218 11.75 48.04 -54.22
CA ASP A 218 12.60 48.34 -55.38
C ASP A 218 12.01 47.70 -56.66
N TYR A 219 11.43 46.50 -56.54
CA TYR A 219 10.72 45.84 -57.63
C TYR A 219 9.40 46.53 -58.02
N LEU A 220 8.59 46.98 -57.07
CA LEU A 220 7.34 47.69 -57.37
C LEU A 220 7.60 49.04 -58.03
N ASP A 221 8.63 49.76 -57.57
CA ASP A 221 9.07 51.03 -58.16
C ASP A 221 9.53 50.78 -59.61
N TRP A 222 10.36 49.74 -59.84
CA TRP A 222 10.74 49.30 -61.20
C TRP A 222 9.55 48.96 -62.11
N LEU A 223 8.53 48.26 -61.58
CA LEU A 223 7.34 47.88 -62.33
C LEU A 223 6.55 49.12 -62.80
N SER A 224 6.50 50.16 -61.96
CA SER A 224 5.84 51.43 -62.28
C SER A 224 6.58 52.24 -63.36
N GLU A 225 7.89 52.03 -63.49
CA GLU A 225 8.76 52.69 -64.47
C GLU A 225 8.73 52.04 -65.87
N SER A 226 7.89 51.02 -66.10
CA SER A 226 7.89 50.21 -67.33
C SER A 226 9.25 49.54 -67.62
N GLY A 227 9.97 49.16 -66.56
CA GLY A 227 11.32 48.64 -66.66
C GLY A 227 11.42 47.29 -67.40
N SER A 228 12.59 47.02 -67.98
CA SER A 228 12.85 45.77 -68.73
C SER A 228 13.16 44.58 -67.81
N GLU A 229 12.82 43.35 -68.21
CA GLU A 229 13.01 42.14 -67.39
C GLU A 229 14.46 41.83 -66.99
N ASN A 230 15.44 42.45 -67.66
CA ASN A 230 16.87 42.28 -67.39
C ASN A 230 17.42 43.25 -66.33
N ASP A 231 16.55 44.06 -65.70
CA ASP A 231 16.93 44.96 -64.60
C ASP A 231 17.31 44.17 -63.33
N GLU A 232 18.34 44.62 -62.63
CA GLU A 232 18.84 43.99 -61.40
C GLU A 232 17.77 43.87 -60.31
N ARG A 233 16.83 44.84 -60.24
CA ARG A 233 15.70 44.83 -59.29
C ARG A 233 14.74 43.67 -59.60
N ALA A 234 14.45 43.43 -60.87
CA ALA A 234 13.61 42.30 -61.30
C ALA A 234 14.29 40.95 -61.04
N ILE A 235 15.60 40.84 -61.29
CA ILE A 235 16.38 39.62 -61.02
C ILE A 235 16.42 39.32 -59.52
N ALA A 236 16.71 40.33 -58.67
CA ALA A 236 16.76 40.18 -57.23
C ALA A 236 15.42 39.72 -56.64
N TYR A 237 14.31 40.31 -57.11
CA TYR A 237 12.96 39.90 -56.70
C TYR A 237 12.62 38.49 -57.15
N LYS A 238 12.86 38.15 -58.44
CA LYS A 238 12.62 36.79 -58.96
C LYS A 238 13.40 35.73 -58.18
N LYS A 239 14.66 36.03 -57.83
CA LYS A 239 15.50 35.16 -56.98
C LYS A 239 14.91 34.99 -55.58
N MET A 240 14.63 36.09 -54.88
CA MET A 240 14.05 36.07 -53.53
C MET A 240 12.73 35.28 -53.51
N LYS A 241 11.83 35.55 -54.46
CA LYS A 241 10.56 34.85 -54.59
C LYS A 241 10.75 33.36 -54.80
N SER A 242 11.65 32.96 -55.71
CA SER A 242 11.98 31.55 -55.94
C SER A 242 12.52 30.87 -54.69
N GLU A 243 13.38 31.53 -53.91
CA GLU A 243 13.93 30.96 -52.68
C GLU A 243 12.88 30.82 -51.58
N ILE A 244 11.99 31.81 -51.42
CA ILE A 244 10.85 31.75 -50.50
C ILE A 244 9.90 30.60 -50.90
N ASP A 245 9.63 30.44 -52.19
CA ASP A 245 8.75 29.39 -52.71
C ASP A 245 9.34 27.99 -52.48
N ILE A 246 10.67 27.83 -52.61
CA ILE A 246 11.37 26.58 -52.26
C ILE A 246 11.13 26.25 -50.79
N VAL A 247 11.39 27.19 -49.87
CA VAL A 247 11.18 26.97 -48.42
C VAL A 247 9.72 26.60 -48.13
N LYS A 248 8.75 27.32 -48.70
CA LYS A 248 7.33 27.01 -48.53
C LYS A 248 6.96 25.63 -49.08
N SER A 249 7.59 25.21 -50.18
CA SER A 249 7.33 23.91 -50.81
C SER A 249 7.79 22.73 -49.95
N GLU A 250 8.89 22.86 -49.20
CA GLU A 250 9.42 21.83 -48.29
C GLU A 250 8.37 21.36 -47.26
N TYR A 251 7.56 22.29 -46.78
CA TYR A 251 6.54 22.04 -45.75
C TYR A 251 5.12 21.87 -46.32
N LYS A 252 4.94 22.02 -47.64
CA LYS A 252 3.61 21.94 -48.28
C LYS A 252 2.97 20.57 -48.09
N VAL A 253 3.76 19.50 -48.21
CA VAL A 253 3.29 18.12 -48.02
C VAL A 253 2.83 17.91 -46.58
N LEU A 254 3.63 18.36 -45.60
CA LEU A 254 3.30 18.26 -44.18
C LEU A 254 2.03 19.03 -43.80
N LYS A 255 1.88 20.27 -44.26
CA LYS A 255 0.65 21.07 -44.04
C LYS A 255 -0.58 20.38 -44.62
N ARG A 256 -0.46 19.77 -45.80
CA ARG A 256 -1.56 19.03 -46.44
C ARG A 256 -1.94 17.81 -45.60
N LEU A 257 -0.97 16.99 -45.20
CA LEU A 257 -1.21 15.81 -44.37
C LEU A 257 -1.89 16.17 -43.03
N ILE A 258 -1.46 17.24 -42.38
CA ILE A 258 -2.10 17.72 -41.14
C ILE A 258 -3.52 18.22 -41.40
N SER A 259 -3.75 18.92 -42.52
CA SER A 259 -5.08 19.41 -42.90
C SER A 259 -6.06 18.25 -43.16
N ASP A 260 -5.59 17.19 -43.82
CA ASP A 260 -6.39 15.99 -44.09
C ASP A 260 -6.76 15.24 -42.80
N ILE A 261 -5.89 15.28 -41.78
CA ILE A 261 -6.19 14.76 -40.42
C ILE A 261 -7.23 15.65 -39.73
N LYS A 262 -7.11 16.99 -39.85
CA LYS A 262 -8.02 17.96 -39.23
C LYS A 262 -9.47 17.82 -39.69
N THR A 263 -9.70 17.36 -40.92
CA THR A 263 -11.03 17.22 -41.54
C THR A 263 -11.73 15.89 -41.27
N LYS A 264 -11.04 14.93 -40.64
CA LYS A 264 -11.60 13.64 -40.22
C LYS A 264 -12.05 13.70 -38.77
#